data_AF-A0A2G9RQE2-F1
#
_entry.id   AF-A0A2G9RQE2-F1
#
_cell.length_a   1.000
_cell.length_b   1.000
_cell.length_c   1.000
_cell.angle_alpha   90.00
_cell.angle_beta   90.00
_cell.angle_gamma   90.00
#
_symmetry.space_group_name_H-M   'P 1'
#
loop_
_entity.id
_entity.type
_entity.pdbx_description
1 polymer ?
#
loop_
_entity_poly.entity_id
_entity_poly.type
_entity_poly.pdbx_seq_one_letter_code
_entity_poly.pdbx_strand_id
1 'polypeptide(L)'
;MQNGKRLKKKKTTIKKNTLNPYYNESFSFEVPFEQIQKVQVVVTVLDYDKIGKNDAIGKVFVGYNSTGAELRHWSDMLANPRRPIAQWHTLQPEEEVDVMLGVKK
;
A
#
# COMPACT_ATOMS: atom_id res chain seq x y z
N MET A 1 2.53 6.58 4.71
CA MET A 1 3.21 6.63 6.02
C MET A 1 4.48 7.44 5.87
N GLN A 2 5.00 7.94 6.99
CA GLN A 2 6.31 8.57 7.07
C GLN A 2 6.88 8.26 8.46
N ASN A 3 8.12 7.77 8.52
CA ASN A 3 8.80 7.36 9.76
C ASN A 3 7.95 6.39 10.61
N GLY A 4 7.39 5.34 10.01
CA GLY A 4 6.53 4.37 10.68
C GLY A 4 5.14 4.88 11.11
N LYS A 5 4.86 6.19 10.96
CA LYS A 5 3.58 6.79 11.34
C LYS A 5 2.60 6.83 10.17
N ARG A 6 1.37 6.38 10.42
CA ARG A 6 0.25 6.51 9.48
C ARG A 6 -0.25 7.95 9.44
N LEU A 7 -0.23 8.56 8.25
CA LEU A 7 -0.68 9.95 8.03
C LEU A 7 -2.14 10.04 7.59
N LYS A 8 -2.55 9.18 6.65
CA LYS A 8 -3.91 9.07 6.13
C LYS A 8 -4.24 7.60 5.89
N LYS A 9 -5.53 7.25 5.95
CA LYS A 9 -6.06 5.91 5.66
C LYS A 9 -7.26 6.04 4.73
N LYS A 10 -7.31 5.22 3.69
CA LYS A 10 -8.45 5.04 2.80
C LYS A 10 -8.72 3.53 2.68
N LYS A 11 -9.95 3.15 2.37
CA LYS A 11 -10.38 1.75 2.25
C LYS A 11 -11.29 1.60 1.04
N THR A 12 -11.25 0.43 0.43
CA THR A 12 -12.14 0.05 -0.67
C THR A 12 -13.50 -0.41 -0.16
N THR A 13 -14.43 -0.65 -1.09
CA THR A 13 -15.64 -1.43 -0.83
C THR A 13 -15.30 -2.90 -0.56
N ILE A 14 -16.11 -3.59 0.24
CA ILE A 14 -15.96 -5.03 0.50
C ILE A 14 -16.49 -5.82 -0.70
N LYS A 15 -15.70 -6.77 -1.20
CA LYS A 15 -16.16 -7.73 -2.22
C LYS A 15 -16.40 -9.08 -1.53
N LYS A 16 -17.65 -9.54 -1.53
CA LYS A 16 -18.06 -10.76 -0.81
C LYS A 16 -17.76 -12.01 -1.63
N ASN A 17 -17.36 -13.09 -0.96
CA ASN A 17 -17.24 -14.44 -1.51
C ASN A 17 -16.39 -14.53 -2.79
N THR A 18 -15.19 -13.93 -2.77
CA THR A 18 -14.26 -13.98 -3.90
C THR A 18 -12.81 -13.93 -3.44
N LEU A 19 -11.97 -14.76 -4.06
CA LEU A 19 -10.50 -14.72 -3.92
C LEU A 19 -9.84 -13.83 -4.99
N ASN A 20 -10.62 -13.35 -5.97
CA ASN A 20 -10.15 -12.51 -7.08
C ASN A 20 -11.02 -11.23 -7.15
N PRO A 21 -10.98 -10.37 -6.12
CA PRO A 21 -11.80 -9.17 -6.08
C PRO A 21 -11.37 -8.15 -7.15
N TYR A 22 -12.33 -7.62 -7.89
CA TYR A 22 -12.12 -6.48 -8.80
C TYR A 22 -12.65 -5.19 -8.14
N TYR A 23 -11.77 -4.23 -7.88
CA TYR A 23 -12.12 -2.99 -7.20
C TYR A 23 -12.38 -1.84 -8.17
N ASN A 24 -11.39 -1.49 -9.01
CA ASN A 24 -11.40 -0.30 -9.86
C ASN A 24 -11.82 0.98 -9.11
N GLU A 25 -11.32 1.12 -7.88
CA GLU A 25 -11.56 2.29 -7.02
C GLU A 25 -10.30 3.14 -7.01
N SER A 26 -10.45 4.47 -7.14
CA SER A 26 -9.35 5.41 -7.14
C SER A 26 -9.29 6.21 -5.84
N PHE A 27 -8.08 6.44 -5.36
CA PHE A 27 -7.81 7.23 -4.16
C PHE A 27 -6.73 8.26 -4.45
N SER A 28 -6.93 9.50 -4.00
CA SER A 28 -5.94 10.58 -4.11
C SER A 28 -5.41 10.99 -2.74
N PHE A 29 -4.12 11.27 -2.68
CA PHE A 29 -3.43 11.82 -1.51
C PHE A 29 -2.68 13.08 -1.93
N GLU A 30 -2.76 14.12 -1.12
CA GLU A 30 -1.96 15.32 -1.31
C GLU A 30 -0.59 15.10 -0.66
N VAL A 31 0.46 15.14 -1.49
CA VAL A 31 1.85 14.99 -1.05
C VAL A 31 2.67 16.10 -1.72
N PRO A 32 3.25 17.03 -0.94
CA PRO A 32 4.19 18.02 -1.46
C PRO A 32 5.37 17.34 -2.16
N PHE A 33 5.87 17.95 -3.23
CA PHE A 33 6.95 17.36 -4.03
C PHE A 33 8.21 17.11 -3.19
N GLU A 34 8.51 17.98 -2.24
CA GLU A 34 9.66 17.87 -1.32
C GLU A 34 9.56 16.68 -0.36
N GLN A 35 8.35 16.14 -0.18
CA GLN A 35 8.05 15.01 0.68
C GLN A 35 7.87 13.70 -0.09
N ILE A 36 7.70 13.74 -1.42
CA ILE A 36 7.34 12.54 -2.21
C ILE A 36 8.38 11.42 -2.07
N GLN A 37 9.67 11.75 -1.95
CA GLN A 37 10.72 10.74 -1.77
C GLN A 37 10.83 10.20 -0.34
N LYS A 38 10.08 10.76 0.62
CA LYS A 38 10.13 10.42 2.05
C LYS A 38 8.86 9.72 2.53
N VAL A 39 7.88 9.52 1.66
CA VAL A 39 6.63 8.86 1.99
C VAL A 39 6.64 7.42 1.51
N GLN A 40 5.80 6.62 2.16
CA GLN A 40 5.49 5.25 1.79
C GLN A 40 3.99 5.13 1.55
N VAL A 41 3.57 4.41 0.52
CA VAL A 41 2.17 3.99 0.36
C VAL A 41 2.11 2.52 0.72
N VAL A 42 1.31 2.19 1.74
CA VAL A 42 1.15 0.82 2.24
C VAL A 42 -0.22 0.32 1.80
N VAL A 43 -0.23 -0.81 1.11
CA VAL A 43 -1.44 -1.50 0.66
C VAL A 43 -1.56 -2.79 1.46
N THR A 44 -2.70 -3.01 2.09
CA THR A 44 -2.98 -4.21 2.87
C THR A 44 -4.28 -4.81 2.38
N VAL A 45 -4.25 -6.10 2.07
CA VAL A 45 -5.44 -6.88 1.77
C VAL A 45 -5.88 -7.54 3.06
N LEU A 46 -7.13 -7.31 3.45
CA LEU A 46 -7.72 -7.88 4.64
C LEU A 46 -8.93 -8.73 4.26
N ASP A 47 -9.11 -9.84 4.96
CA ASP A 47 -10.38 -10.54 5.01
C ASP A 47 -11.34 -9.80 5.95
N TYR A 48 -12.59 -9.64 5.52
CA TYR A 48 -13.58 -8.91 6.29
C TYR A 48 -14.50 -9.87 7.02
N ASP A 49 -14.43 -9.83 8.35
CA ASP A 49 -15.35 -10.53 9.22
C ASP A 49 -16.45 -9.61 9.74
N LYS A 50 -17.69 -10.11 9.71
CA LYS A 50 -18.83 -9.37 10.25
C LYS A 50 -18.75 -9.22 11.77
N ILE A 51 -18.10 -10.17 12.44
CA ILE A 51 -17.90 -10.22 13.89
C ILE A 51 -16.43 -10.56 14.13
N GLY A 52 -15.74 -9.77 14.94
CA GLY A 52 -14.34 -9.98 15.25
C GLY A 52 -13.42 -8.98 14.56
N LYS A 53 -12.12 -9.30 14.57
CA LYS A 53 -11.07 -8.50 13.96
C LYS A 53 -10.83 -9.04 12.55
N ASN A 54 -10.78 -8.15 11.56
CA ASN A 54 -10.33 -8.51 10.22
C ASN A 54 -8.88 -9.02 10.23
N ASP A 55 -8.65 -10.13 9.54
CA ASP A 55 -7.33 -10.70 9.37
C ASP A 55 -6.63 -10.16 8.13
N ALA A 56 -5.34 -9.86 8.25
CA ALA A 56 -4.53 -9.46 7.11
C ALA A 56 -4.16 -10.69 6.29
N ILE A 57 -4.55 -10.72 5.01
CA ILE A 57 -4.08 -11.72 4.05
C ILE A 57 -2.63 -11.44 3.69
N GLY A 58 -2.30 -10.15 3.53
CA GLY A 58 -0.94 -9.73 3.26
C GLY A 58 -0.84 -8.23 3.00
N LYS A 59 0.41 -7.77 2.90
CA LYS A 59 0.75 -6.35 2.84
C LYS A 59 1.88 -6.13 1.82
N VAL A 60 1.92 -4.94 1.24
CA VAL A 60 3.04 -4.45 0.44
C VAL A 60 3.16 -2.94 0.64
N PHE A 61 4.34 -2.38 0.39
CA PHE A 61 4.51 -0.93 0.36
C PHE A 61 5.40 -0.49 -0.80
N VAL A 62 5.10 0.68 -1.36
CA VAL A 62 5.94 1.38 -2.35
C VAL A 62 6.43 2.71 -1.77
N GLY A 63 7.51 3.26 -2.31
CA GLY A 63 8.06 4.55 -1.89
C GLY A 63 9.37 4.42 -1.15
N TYR A 64 9.58 5.28 -0.15
CA TYR A 64 10.83 5.34 0.60
C TYR A 64 11.21 3.97 1.22
N ASN A 65 12.46 3.54 1.02
CA ASN A 65 13.00 2.24 1.44
C ASN A 65 12.31 0.99 0.85
N SER A 66 11.46 1.14 -0.17
CA SER A 66 10.98 -0.02 -0.92
C SER A 66 12.13 -0.66 -1.72
N THR A 67 12.00 -1.95 -2.04
CA THR A 67 13.00 -2.71 -2.80
C THR A 67 12.34 -3.38 -4.00
N GLY A 68 13.09 -4.11 -4.84
CA GLY A 68 12.50 -4.99 -5.85
C GLY A 68 11.53 -4.35 -6.83
N ALA A 69 10.35 -4.97 -6.99
CA ALA A 69 9.31 -4.52 -7.92
C ALA A 69 8.61 -3.25 -7.44
N GLU A 70 8.54 -3.06 -6.13
CA GLU A 70 7.91 -1.95 -5.42
C GLU A 70 8.69 -0.65 -5.65
N LEU A 71 10.02 -0.72 -5.56
CA LEU A 71 10.91 0.41 -5.87
C LEU A 71 10.83 0.79 -7.34
N ARG A 72 10.81 -0.21 -8.23
CA ARG A 72 10.66 0.02 -9.67
C ARG A 72 9.35 0.75 -9.97
N HIS A 73 8.23 0.28 -9.41
CA HIS A 73 6.93 0.91 -9.60
C HIS A 73 6.93 2.38 -9.17
N TRP A 74 7.51 2.66 -8.00
CA TRP A 74 7.62 4.02 -7.48
C TRP A 74 8.50 4.90 -8.36
N SER A 75 9.61 4.35 -8.86
CA SER A 75 10.54 5.05 -9.74
C SER A 75 9.91 5.36 -11.10
N ASP A 76 9.19 4.40 -11.68
CA ASP A 76 8.46 4.57 -12.93
C ASP A 76 7.37 5.65 -12.81
N MET A 77 6.65 5.68 -11.69
CA MET A 77 5.67 6.75 -11.38
C MET A 77 6.34 8.12 -11.33
N LEU A 78 7.50 8.26 -10.68
CA LEU A 78 8.23 9.52 -10.58
C LEU A 78 8.82 9.96 -11.93
N ALA A 79 9.29 9.01 -12.74
CA ALA A 79 9.86 9.26 -14.06
C ALA A 79 8.80 9.63 -15.12
N ASN A 80 7.53 9.27 -14.89
CA ASN A 80 6.41 9.50 -15.82
C ASN A 80 5.32 10.39 -15.17
N PRO A 81 5.61 11.69 -14.92
CA PRO A 81 4.66 12.57 -14.26
C PRO A 81 3.34 12.66 -15.04
N ARG A 82 2.21 12.66 -14.30
CA ARG A 82 0.83 12.70 -14.83
C ARG A 82 0.43 11.47 -15.66
N ARG A 83 1.23 10.40 -15.68
CA ARG A 83 0.86 9.13 -16.31
C ARG A 83 0.64 8.08 -15.23
N PRO A 84 -0.53 7.43 -15.17
CA PRO A 84 -0.73 6.31 -14.27
C PRO A 84 0.10 5.11 -14.74
N ILE A 85 0.80 4.48 -13.80
CA ILE A 85 1.52 3.22 -14.01
C ILE A 85 0.75 2.13 -13.25
N ALA A 86 0.46 1.02 -13.92
CA ALA A 86 -0.21 -0.13 -13.32
C ALA A 86 0.77 -1.30 -13.26
N GLN A 87 0.86 -1.94 -12.10
CA GLN A 87 1.80 -3.05 -11.88
C GLN A 87 1.27 -4.01 -10.83
N TRP A 88 1.48 -5.31 -11.05
CA TRP A 88 1.22 -6.36 -10.06
C TRP A 88 2.31 -6.39 -8.98
N HIS A 89 1.90 -6.69 -7.75
CA HIS A 89 2.80 -6.84 -6.60
C HIS A 89 2.42 -8.11 -5.84
N THR A 90 3.43 -8.87 -5.40
CA THR A 90 3.24 -10.06 -4.58
C THR A 90 3.07 -9.65 -3.13
N LEU A 91 1.94 -10.01 -2.52
CA LEU A 91 1.73 -9.74 -1.09
C LEU A 91 2.77 -10.48 -0.24
N GLN A 92 3.28 -9.79 0.77
CA GLN A 92 4.16 -10.35 1.79
C GLN A 92 3.40 -10.50 3.12
N PRO A 93 3.89 -11.34 4.05
CA PRO A 93 3.34 -11.41 5.41
C PRO A 93 3.31 -10.04 6.09
N GLU A 94 2.24 -9.75 6.83
CA GLU A 94 2.03 -8.44 7.47
C GLU A 94 3.19 -8.07 8.40
N GLU A 95 3.68 -9.03 9.17
CA GLU A 95 4.72 -8.85 10.17
C GLU A 95 6.06 -8.45 9.55
N GLU A 96 6.44 -9.07 8.42
CA GLU A 96 7.69 -8.76 7.72
C GLU A 96 7.66 -7.33 7.18
N VAL A 97 6.54 -6.93 6.59
CA VAL A 97 6.37 -5.58 6.08
C VAL A 97 6.34 -4.55 7.22
N ASP A 98 5.71 -4.86 8.35
CA ASP A 98 5.69 -3.95 9.51
C ASP A 98 7.07 -3.75 10.12
N VAL A 99 7.92 -4.79 10.13
CA VAL A 99 9.33 -4.68 10.52
C VAL A 99 10.08 -3.73 9.57
N MET A 100 9.92 -3.90 8.26
CA MET A 100 10.55 -3.02 7.25
C MET A 100 10.08 -1.57 7.36
N LEU A 101 8.83 -1.36 7.74
CA LEU A 101 8.23 -0.04 7.93
C LEU A 101 8.58 0.60 9.28
N GLY A 102 9.24 -0.13 10.19
CA GLY A 102 9.57 0.33 11.53
C GLY A 102 8.33 0.62 12.38
N VAL A 103 7.23 -0.08 12.13
CA VAL A 103 6.00 0.06 12.92
C VAL A 103 6.24 -0.58 14.28
N LYS A 104 6.21 0.22 15.34
CA LYS A 104 6.23 -0.29 16.71
C LYS A 104 4.84 -0.86 17.04
N LYS A 105 4.79 -2.10 17.53
CA LYS A 105 3.57 -2.70 18.09
C LYS A 105 3.11 -1.92 19.32
#